data_AF-A0A1T1ATH2-F1
#
_entry.id   AF-A0A1T1ATH2-F1
#
_cell.length_a   1.000
_cell.length_b   1.000
_cell.length_c   1.000
_cell.angle_alpha   90.00
_cell.angle_beta   90.00
_cell.angle_gamma   90.00
#
_symmetry.space_group_name_H-M   'P 1'
#
loop_
_entity.id
_entity.type
_entity.pdbx_description
1 polymer ?
#
loop_
_entity_poly.entity_id
_entity_poly.type
_entity_poly.pdbx_seq_one_letter_code
_entity_poly.pdbx_strand_id
1 'polypeptide(L)'
;MDDIVHQAMAKWPNVPDCYGWLGLDTRGNWYLRDDQAQAAGTFASGLPGSKGSLLQHDKLIDFIGRNYSADSLGRWFFQNGPQRVFVELQMAPLVWRVQADFSVKDHIGRDASVQTCWLDEQGHLFLQTDSGFGLVHTQDMGLAADAVDRGLWLPQDVLSQQVPERFGFVLSPMAMQNV
;
A
#
# COMPACT_ATOMS: atom_id res chain seq x y z
N MET A 1 -2.45 -13.67 -8.93
CA MET A 1 -3.84 -13.98 -8.51
C MET A 1 -3.99 -15.48 -8.47
N ASP A 2 -4.57 -16.01 -7.40
CA ASP A 2 -4.68 -17.46 -7.21
C ASP A 2 -5.75 -18.11 -8.09
N ASP A 3 -5.56 -19.38 -8.44
CA ASP A 3 -6.51 -20.16 -9.23
C ASP A 3 -7.90 -20.25 -8.57
N ILE A 4 -7.96 -20.32 -7.23
CA ILE A 4 -9.22 -20.35 -6.49
C ILE A 4 -10.03 -19.05 -6.66
N VAL A 5 -9.33 -17.91 -6.79
CA VAL A 5 -9.94 -16.61 -7.02
C VAL A 5 -10.50 -16.55 -8.45
N HIS A 6 -9.73 -17.01 -9.44
CA HIS A 6 -10.19 -17.11 -10.82
C HIS A 6 -11.43 -18.01 -10.98
N GLN A 7 -11.46 -19.16 -10.30
CA GLN A 7 -12.62 -20.06 -10.33
C GLN A 7 -13.87 -19.43 -9.71
N ALA A 8 -13.72 -18.68 -8.62
CA ALA A 8 -14.83 -18.01 -7.96
C ALA A 8 -15.42 -16.86 -8.81
N MET A 9 -14.57 -16.10 -9.52
CA MET A 9 -15.00 -15.04 -10.44
C MET A 9 -15.91 -15.57 -11.57
N ALA A 10 -15.63 -16.76 -12.10
CA ALA A 10 -16.42 -17.38 -13.15
C ALA A 10 -17.82 -17.81 -12.68
N LYS A 11 -17.99 -18.12 -11.39
CA LYS A 11 -19.24 -18.63 -10.82
C LYS A 11 -20.22 -17.53 -10.41
N TRP A 12 -19.71 -16.38 -9.97
CA TRP A 12 -20.53 -15.28 -9.45
C TRP A 12 -19.98 -13.92 -9.91
N PRO A 13 -20.25 -13.49 -11.14
CA PRO A 13 -19.57 -12.33 -11.73
C PRO A 13 -19.96 -10.98 -11.12
N ASN A 14 -21.10 -10.88 -10.42
CA ASN A 14 -21.69 -9.61 -9.98
C ASN A 14 -21.76 -9.53 -8.44
N VAL A 15 -20.61 -9.54 -7.77
CA VAL A 15 -20.53 -9.29 -6.32
C VAL A 15 -20.11 -7.84 -6.10
N PRO A 16 -20.83 -7.04 -5.29
CA PRO A 16 -20.46 -5.66 -5.03
C PRO A 16 -19.07 -5.53 -4.42
N ASP A 17 -18.30 -4.56 -4.87
CA ASP A 17 -17.00 -4.24 -4.29
C ASP A 17 -17.15 -3.78 -2.82
N CYS A 18 -16.12 -4.06 -2.01
CA CYS A 18 -16.04 -3.69 -0.60
C CYS A 18 -15.06 -2.53 -0.42
N TYR A 19 -15.44 -1.54 0.38
CA TYR A 19 -14.69 -0.31 0.63
C TYR A 19 -14.56 -0.05 2.13
N GLY A 20 -13.54 0.70 2.54
CA GLY A 20 -13.39 1.23 3.89
C GLY A 20 -12.91 0.23 4.95
N TRP A 21 -13.14 -1.07 4.76
CA TRP A 21 -12.91 -2.12 5.77
C TRP A 21 -11.45 -2.56 5.95
N LEU A 22 -10.59 -2.39 4.95
CA LEU A 22 -9.18 -2.79 4.99
C LEU A 22 -8.29 -1.57 4.86
N GLY A 23 -7.28 -1.45 5.71
CA GLY A 23 -6.27 -0.40 5.64
C GLY A 23 -4.84 -0.94 5.58
N LEU A 24 -3.92 -0.20 4.94
CA LEU A 24 -2.48 -0.49 4.87
C LEU A 24 -1.68 0.67 5.45
N ASP A 25 -0.98 0.42 6.56
CA ASP A 25 -0.22 1.45 7.25
C ASP A 25 1.18 1.67 6.66
N THR A 26 1.88 2.72 7.14
CA THR A 26 3.24 3.07 6.69
C THR A 26 4.32 2.03 7.04
N ARG A 27 3.98 0.99 7.81
CA ARG A 27 4.86 -0.11 8.18
C ARG A 27 4.58 -1.38 7.37
N GLY A 28 3.58 -1.35 6.49
CA GLY A 28 3.17 -2.51 5.71
C GLY A 28 2.21 -3.44 6.47
N ASN A 29 1.62 -2.99 7.58
CA ASN A 29 0.65 -3.76 8.34
C ASN A 29 -0.77 -3.54 7.82
N TRP A 30 -1.54 -4.63 7.80
CA TRP A 30 -2.95 -4.63 7.46
C TRP A 30 -3.82 -4.34 8.69
N TYR A 31 -4.85 -3.53 8.51
CA TYR A 31 -5.81 -3.18 9.55
C TYR A 31 -7.24 -3.46 9.12
N LEU A 32 -8.05 -4.01 10.01
CA LEU A 32 -9.49 -4.15 9.84
C LEU A 32 -10.22 -2.97 10.50
N ARG A 33 -11.08 -2.31 9.73
CA ARG A 33 -11.81 -1.09 10.13
C ARG A 33 -13.30 -1.37 10.20
N ASP A 34 -13.80 -1.53 11.42
CA ASP A 34 -15.24 -1.60 11.69
C ASP A 34 -15.93 -0.24 11.55
N ASP A 35 -17.24 -0.20 11.77
CA ASP A 35 -18.05 1.02 11.66
C ASP A 35 -17.56 2.11 12.64
N GLN A 36 -17.06 1.72 13.82
CA GLN A 36 -16.54 2.67 14.81
C GLN A 36 -15.24 3.32 14.31
N ALA A 37 -14.31 2.53 13.78
CA ALA A 37 -13.07 3.05 13.20
C ALA A 37 -13.34 3.95 11.99
N GLN A 38 -14.31 3.59 11.15
CA GLN A 38 -14.73 4.39 10.00
C GLN A 38 -15.36 5.72 10.43
N ALA A 39 -16.22 5.70 11.46
CA ALA A 39 -16.82 6.91 12.03
C ALA A 39 -15.81 7.82 12.73
N ALA A 40 -14.71 7.27 13.26
CA ALA A 40 -13.66 8.03 13.94
C ALA A 40 -12.80 8.88 12.98
N GLY A 41 -12.78 8.58 11.68
CA GLY A 41 -12.07 9.36 10.68
C GLY A 41 -11.49 8.50 9.55
N THR A 42 -10.86 9.15 8.56
CA THR A 42 -10.16 8.44 7.48
C THR A 42 -8.95 7.68 8.02
N PHE A 43 -8.52 6.63 7.32
CA PHE A 43 -7.39 5.81 7.76
C PHE A 43 -6.07 6.61 7.90
N ALA A 44 -5.88 7.61 7.05
CA ALA A 44 -4.73 8.52 7.06
C ALA A 44 -4.87 9.72 8.03
N SER A 45 -6.01 9.90 8.70
CA SER A 45 -6.31 11.11 9.51
C SER A 45 -5.41 11.31 10.74
N GLY A 46 -4.79 10.25 11.25
CA GLY A 46 -4.06 10.27 12.52
C GLY A 46 -4.96 10.38 13.76
N LEU A 47 -6.29 10.41 13.60
CA LEU A 47 -7.23 10.47 14.72
C LEU A 47 -7.22 9.15 15.51
N PRO A 48 -7.26 9.19 16.85
CA PRO A 48 -7.34 7.99 17.67
C PRO A 48 -8.52 7.09 17.26
N GLY A 49 -8.24 5.79 17.09
CA GLY A 49 -9.26 4.80 16.70
C GLY A 49 -9.55 4.69 15.20
N SER A 50 -9.16 5.66 14.37
CA SER A 50 -9.46 5.67 12.92
C SER A 50 -8.84 4.50 12.13
N LYS A 51 -7.76 3.91 12.67
CA LYS A 51 -7.09 2.73 12.10
C LYS A 51 -7.83 1.41 12.33
N GLY A 52 -8.69 1.32 13.34
CA GLY A 52 -9.29 0.03 13.74
C GLY A 52 -8.27 -0.94 14.34
N SER A 53 -8.41 -2.23 14.02
CA SER A 53 -7.64 -3.31 14.65
C SER A 53 -6.56 -3.86 13.71
N LEU A 54 -5.37 -4.13 14.25
CA LEU A 54 -4.29 -4.76 13.50
C LEU A 54 -4.69 -6.20 13.14
N LEU A 55 -4.59 -6.56 11.87
CA LEU A 55 -4.81 -7.93 11.42
C LEU A 55 -3.62 -8.80 11.84
N GLN A 56 -3.87 -9.88 12.58
CA GLN A 56 -2.84 -10.79 13.11
C GLN A 56 -2.89 -12.20 12.51
N HIS A 57 -3.83 -12.48 11.60
CA HIS A 57 -4.03 -13.83 11.08
C HIS A 57 -3.17 -14.06 9.84
N ASP A 58 -1.98 -14.65 10.04
CA ASP A 58 -0.93 -14.81 9.01
C ASP A 58 -1.44 -15.38 7.67
N LYS A 59 -2.22 -16.48 7.69
CA LYS A 59 -2.76 -17.06 6.45
C LYS A 59 -3.65 -16.11 5.66
N LEU A 60 -4.34 -15.20 6.36
CA LEU A 60 -5.19 -14.20 5.71
C LEU A 60 -4.32 -13.06 5.16
N ILE A 61 -3.30 -12.63 5.90
CA ILE A 61 -2.30 -11.66 5.44
C ILE A 61 -1.61 -12.14 4.16
N ASP A 62 -1.15 -13.40 4.15
CA ASP A 62 -0.54 -14.01 2.96
C ASP A 62 -1.52 -14.10 1.79
N PHE A 63 -2.79 -14.38 2.07
CA PHE A 63 -3.83 -14.41 1.04
C PHE A 63 -4.10 -13.02 0.46
N ILE A 64 -4.18 -11.99 1.29
CA ILE A 64 -4.32 -10.59 0.86
C ILE A 64 -3.13 -10.22 -0.03
N GLY A 65 -1.90 -10.44 0.44
CA GLY A 65 -0.68 -10.06 -0.29
C GLY A 65 -0.57 -10.70 -1.67
N ARG A 66 -0.85 -12.00 -1.80
CA ARG A 66 -0.81 -12.71 -3.10
C ARG A 66 -1.86 -12.25 -4.11
N ASN A 67 -2.92 -11.58 -3.64
CA ASN A 67 -4.03 -11.10 -4.45
C ASN A 67 -4.15 -9.56 -4.45
N TYR A 68 -3.13 -8.85 -3.97
CA TYR A 68 -3.10 -7.39 -3.86
C TYR A 68 -2.56 -6.71 -5.14
N SER A 69 -3.33 -5.77 -5.68
CA SER A 69 -3.01 -5.07 -6.93
C SER A 69 -3.75 -3.73 -7.06
N ALA A 70 -3.33 -2.90 -8.01
CA ALA A 70 -4.05 -1.69 -8.42
C ALA A 70 -5.04 -2.00 -9.56
N ASP A 71 -6.12 -1.22 -9.63
CA ASP A 71 -6.92 -1.08 -10.84
C ASP A 71 -6.40 0.04 -11.75
N SER A 72 -7.05 0.26 -12.90
CA SER A 72 -6.68 1.30 -13.85
C SER A 72 -6.87 2.74 -13.34
N LEU A 73 -7.54 2.93 -12.20
CA LEU A 73 -7.78 4.22 -11.57
C LEU A 73 -6.80 4.47 -10.41
N GLY A 74 -5.83 3.59 -10.19
CA GLY A 74 -4.88 3.72 -9.09
C GLY A 74 -5.46 3.34 -7.72
N ARG A 75 -6.63 2.71 -7.68
CA ARG A 75 -7.23 2.22 -6.44
C ARG A 75 -6.67 0.82 -6.17
N TRP A 76 -6.07 0.66 -5.00
CA TRP A 76 -5.50 -0.62 -4.60
C TRP A 76 -6.53 -1.47 -3.88
N PHE A 77 -6.53 -2.76 -4.20
CA PHE A 77 -7.47 -3.75 -3.67
C PHE A 77 -6.77 -5.09 -3.54
N PHE A 78 -7.32 -5.99 -2.72
CA PHE A 78 -7.06 -7.41 -2.91
C PHE A 78 -8.31 -8.11 -3.45
N GLN A 79 -8.09 -9.12 -4.29
CA GLN A 79 -9.18 -9.88 -4.88
C GLN A 79 -9.59 -11.03 -3.95
N ASN A 80 -10.82 -10.97 -3.46
CA ASN A 80 -11.44 -11.99 -2.62
C ASN A 80 -12.52 -12.76 -3.39
N GLY A 81 -12.09 -13.78 -4.16
CA GLY A 81 -12.98 -14.46 -5.10
C GLY A 81 -13.52 -13.46 -6.14
N PRO A 82 -14.84 -13.33 -6.35
CA PRO A 82 -15.39 -12.33 -7.28
C PRO A 82 -15.34 -10.89 -6.77
N GLN A 83 -15.20 -10.67 -5.46
CA GLN A 83 -15.28 -9.35 -4.84
C GLN A 83 -13.90 -8.68 -4.80
N ARG A 84 -13.83 -7.40 -5.16
CA ARG A 84 -12.67 -6.56 -4.83
C ARG A 84 -12.87 -5.93 -3.48
N VAL A 85 -11.86 -6.03 -2.63
CA VAL A 85 -11.83 -5.33 -1.34
C VAL A 85 -10.77 -4.25 -1.44
N PHE A 86 -11.23 -3.00 -1.60
CA PHE A 86 -10.37 -1.84 -1.73
C PHE A 86 -9.71 -1.48 -0.41
N VAL A 87 -8.48 -0.99 -0.50
CA VAL A 87 -7.59 -0.69 0.63
C VAL A 87 -7.51 0.81 0.83
N GLU A 88 -7.75 1.23 2.07
CA GLU A 88 -7.46 2.57 2.54
C GLU A 88 -5.96 2.68 2.87
N LEU A 89 -5.24 3.55 2.18
CA LEU A 89 -3.80 3.69 2.32
C LEU A 89 -3.49 4.80 3.31
N GLN A 90 -2.55 4.55 4.23
CA GLN A 90 -2.08 5.63 5.10
C GLN A 90 -1.22 6.63 4.32
N MET A 91 -0.41 6.17 3.35
CA MET A 91 0.54 7.03 2.65
C MET A 91 0.89 6.56 1.24
N ALA A 92 1.20 5.28 1.07
CA ALA A 92 1.59 4.72 -0.22
C ALA A 92 1.06 3.28 -0.34
N PRO A 93 0.90 2.75 -1.56
CA PRO A 93 0.31 1.43 -1.75
C PRO A 93 1.27 0.27 -1.48
N LEU A 94 2.57 0.54 -1.54
CA LEU A 94 3.61 -0.42 -1.18
C LEU A 94 4.49 0.19 -0.08
N VAL A 95 5.02 -0.68 0.77
CA VAL A 95 6.06 -0.34 1.74
C VAL A 95 7.30 -1.17 1.41
N TRP A 96 8.42 -0.51 1.17
CA TRP A 96 9.68 -1.12 0.77
C TRP A 96 10.54 -1.46 1.99
N ARG A 97 11.06 -2.67 1.98
CA ARG A 97 12.11 -3.16 2.86
C ARG A 97 13.43 -3.16 2.12
N VAL A 98 14.41 -2.42 2.62
CA VAL A 98 15.76 -2.35 2.04
C VAL A 98 16.61 -3.44 2.69
N GLN A 99 17.27 -4.25 1.86
CA GLN A 99 18.16 -5.31 2.32
C GLN A 99 19.59 -4.76 2.50
N ALA A 100 20.45 -5.52 3.17
CA ALA A 100 21.84 -5.11 3.44
C ALA A 100 22.70 -4.94 2.16
N ASP A 101 22.30 -5.55 1.05
CA ASP A 101 22.91 -5.40 -0.27
C ASP A 101 22.24 -4.32 -1.13
N PHE A 102 21.33 -3.53 -0.55
CA PHE A 102 20.52 -2.49 -1.18
C PHE A 102 19.48 -3.01 -2.19
N SER A 103 19.27 -4.32 -2.30
CA SER A 103 18.08 -4.85 -2.95
C SER A 103 16.82 -4.44 -2.17
N VAL A 104 15.68 -4.36 -2.86
CA VAL A 104 14.41 -3.95 -2.25
C VAL A 104 13.34 -5.03 -2.42
N LYS A 105 12.59 -5.24 -1.35
CA LYS A 105 11.39 -6.08 -1.33
C LYS A 105 10.22 -5.25 -0.87
N ASP A 106 9.01 -5.48 -1.37
CA ASP A 106 7.84 -4.89 -0.72
C ASP A 106 7.46 -5.65 0.57
N HIS A 107 6.53 -5.07 1.33
CA HIS A 107 5.96 -5.62 2.55
C HIS A 107 5.25 -6.98 2.38
N ILE A 108 5.02 -7.44 1.15
CA ILE A 108 4.48 -8.77 0.84
C ILE A 108 5.54 -9.73 0.29
N GLY A 109 6.82 -9.33 0.32
CA GLY A 109 7.99 -10.18 0.06
C GLY A 109 8.44 -10.23 -1.40
N ARG A 110 7.86 -9.44 -2.30
CA ARG A 110 8.21 -9.43 -3.72
C ARG A 110 9.44 -8.57 -3.96
N ASP A 111 10.42 -9.11 -4.68
CA ASP A 111 11.58 -8.35 -5.15
C ASP A 111 11.17 -7.30 -6.19
N ALA A 112 11.86 -6.16 -6.17
CA ALA A 112 11.64 -5.09 -7.13
C ALA A 112 12.94 -4.39 -7.52
N SER A 113 12.96 -3.81 -8.72
CA SER A 113 14.08 -3.02 -9.22
C SER A 113 13.79 -1.54 -9.08
N VAL A 114 14.61 -0.83 -8.31
CA VAL A 114 14.47 0.64 -8.10
C VAL A 114 14.74 1.37 -9.41
N GLN A 115 13.80 2.23 -9.82
CA GLN A 115 13.91 3.06 -11.02
C GLN A 115 14.21 4.51 -10.67
N THR A 116 13.44 5.08 -9.73
CA THR A 116 13.65 6.45 -9.22
C THR A 116 13.38 6.52 -7.73
N CYS A 117 13.99 7.50 -7.09
CA CYS A 117 13.94 7.74 -5.66
C CYS A 117 13.43 9.17 -5.41
N TRP A 118 12.55 9.35 -4.43
CA TRP A 118 11.91 10.61 -4.13
C TRP A 118 11.93 10.88 -2.63
N LEU A 119 12.25 12.10 -2.23
CA LEU A 119 12.23 12.52 -0.83
C LEU A 119 11.23 13.66 -0.66
N ASP A 120 10.36 13.53 0.33
CA ASP A 120 9.43 14.62 0.66
C ASP A 120 9.98 15.60 1.70
N GLU A 121 9.27 16.70 1.91
CA GLU A 121 9.66 17.73 2.89
C GLU A 121 9.59 17.26 4.35
N GLN A 122 9.04 16.06 4.61
CA GLN A 122 8.91 15.44 5.94
C GLN A 122 9.99 14.37 6.18
N GLY A 123 10.84 14.11 5.18
CA GLY A 123 11.90 13.10 5.25
C GLY A 123 11.44 11.69 4.92
N HIS A 124 10.25 11.49 4.36
CA HIS A 124 9.84 10.20 3.84
C HIS A 124 10.51 9.95 2.50
N LEU A 125 11.16 8.80 2.39
CA LEU A 125 11.78 8.33 1.17
C LEU A 125 10.83 7.38 0.45
N PHE A 126 10.58 7.64 -0.83
CA PHE A 126 9.76 6.80 -1.69
C PHE A 126 10.59 6.24 -2.84
N LEU A 127 10.26 5.03 -3.27
CA LEU A 127 10.85 4.40 -4.44
C LEU A 127 9.77 4.10 -5.46
N GLN A 128 10.02 4.50 -6.69
CA GLN A 128 9.33 3.96 -7.86
C GLN A 128 10.14 2.75 -8.34
N THR A 129 9.45 1.63 -8.51
CA THR A 129 10.02 0.38 -9.01
C THR A 129 9.23 -0.11 -10.22
N ASP A 130 9.68 -1.23 -10.79
CA ASP A 130 8.96 -2.00 -11.80
C ASP A 130 7.65 -2.61 -11.30
N SER A 131 7.49 -2.81 -9.99
CA SER A 131 6.28 -3.39 -9.37
C SER A 131 5.34 -2.35 -8.76
N GLY A 132 5.76 -1.08 -8.67
CA GLY A 132 4.92 0.03 -8.23
C GLY A 132 5.65 1.12 -7.46
N PHE A 133 4.87 2.06 -6.94
CA PHE A 133 5.35 3.15 -6.07
C PHE A 133 5.14 2.80 -4.60
N GLY A 134 6.10 3.15 -3.74
CA GLY A 134 6.00 2.83 -2.31
C GLY A 134 6.91 3.63 -1.41
N LEU A 135 6.59 3.60 -0.12
CA LEU A 135 7.33 4.25 0.97
C LEU A 135 8.43 3.32 1.50
N VAL A 136 9.65 3.81 1.70
CA VAL A 136 10.69 3.07 2.41
C VAL A 136 10.34 2.97 3.89
N HIS A 137 10.38 1.76 4.42
CA HIS A 137 10.08 1.51 5.82
C HIS A 137 11.05 2.26 6.74
N THR A 138 10.53 2.87 7.80
CA THR A 138 11.32 3.77 8.67
C THR A 138 12.51 3.09 9.34
N GLN A 139 12.43 1.78 9.63
CA GLN A 139 13.55 1.01 10.18
C GLN A 139 14.71 0.81 9.18
N ASP A 140 14.46 0.98 7.89
CA ASP A 140 15.45 0.71 6.83
C ASP A 140 16.05 2.01 6.28
N MET A 141 15.72 3.17 6.87
CA MET A 141 16.25 4.48 6.47
C MET A 141 17.77 4.60 6.59
N GLY A 142 18.39 3.83 7.50
CA GLY A 142 19.85 3.75 7.59
C GLY A 142 20.48 3.13 6.34
N LEU A 143 19.94 1.99 5.88
CA LEU A 143 20.38 1.34 4.64
C LEU A 143 20.08 2.21 3.42
N ALA A 144 18.95 2.91 3.44
CA ALA A 144 18.60 3.84 2.37
C ALA A 144 19.58 5.02 2.28
N ALA A 145 19.96 5.61 3.42
CA ALA A 145 20.96 6.67 3.47
C ALA A 145 22.32 6.18 2.94
N ASP A 146 22.76 4.98 3.34
CA ASP A 146 23.98 4.36 2.81
C ASP A 146 23.94 4.18 1.29
N ALA A 147 22.77 3.82 0.72
CA ALA A 147 22.60 3.71 -0.73
C ALA A 147 22.74 5.06 -1.44
N VAL A 148 22.23 6.14 -0.83
CA VAL A 148 22.36 7.51 -1.34
C VAL A 148 23.81 7.99 -1.26
N ASP A 149 24.49 7.78 -0.13
CA ASP A 149 25.90 8.17 0.06
C ASP A 149 26.85 7.47 -0.93
N ARG A 150 26.50 6.24 -1.35
CA ARG A 150 27.22 5.49 -2.39
C ARG A 150 26.86 5.90 -3.81
N GLY A 151 25.92 6.82 -4.00
CA GLY A 151 25.42 7.26 -5.30
C GLY A 151 24.59 6.19 -6.03
N LEU A 152 24.11 5.16 -5.33
CA LEU A 152 23.23 4.14 -5.91
C LEU A 152 21.84 4.71 -6.14
N TRP A 153 21.36 5.53 -5.19
CA TRP A 153 20.10 6.26 -5.30
C TRP A 153 20.35 7.76 -5.30
N LEU A 154 19.60 8.47 -6.15
CA LEU A 154 19.67 9.93 -6.28
C LEU A 154 18.26 10.48 -6.00
N PRO A 155 17.90 10.73 -4.73
CA PRO A 155 16.59 11.22 -4.36
C PRO A 155 16.29 12.57 -5.02
N GLN A 156 15.09 12.68 -5.58
CA GLN A 156 14.54 13.93 -6.10
C GLN A 156 13.47 14.46 -5.15
N ASP A 157 13.37 15.77 -5.02
CA ASP A 157 12.35 16.36 -4.16
C ASP A 157 10.93 16.13 -4.73
N VAL A 158 9.99 15.88 -3.83
CA VAL A 158 8.54 15.86 -4.13
C VAL A 158 7.79 16.49 -2.96
N LEU A 159 6.69 17.19 -3.22
CA LEU A 159 5.82 17.62 -2.12
C LEU A 159 4.91 16.48 -1.70
N SER A 160 4.80 16.20 -0.40
CA SER A 160 3.99 15.08 0.13
C SER A 160 2.55 15.08 -0.41
N GLN A 161 1.94 16.27 -0.50
CA GLN A 161 0.57 16.43 -1.01
C GLN A 161 0.40 16.06 -2.49
N GLN A 162 1.47 16.10 -3.28
CA GLN A 162 1.44 15.78 -4.71
C GLN A 162 1.70 14.30 -4.99
N VAL A 163 2.20 13.55 -4.01
CA VAL A 163 2.62 12.16 -4.18
C VAL A 163 1.48 11.28 -4.75
N PRO A 164 0.24 11.27 -4.21
CA PRO A 164 -0.81 10.41 -4.74
C PRO A 164 -1.18 10.73 -6.20
N GLU A 165 -1.35 12.02 -6.54
CA GLU A 165 -1.70 12.45 -7.90
C GLU A 165 -0.56 12.14 -8.88
N ARG A 166 0.69 12.42 -8.49
CA ARG A 166 1.86 12.27 -9.34
C ARG A 166 2.18 10.82 -9.68
N PHE A 167 1.98 9.91 -8.74
CA PHE A 167 2.29 8.49 -8.91
C PHE A 167 1.04 7.63 -9.13
N GLY A 168 -0.12 8.26 -9.30
CA GLY A 168 -1.34 7.61 -9.76
C GLY A 168 -1.92 6.60 -8.78
N PHE A 169 -2.02 6.94 -7.50
CA PHE A 169 -2.71 6.10 -6.52
C PHE A 169 -3.69 6.91 -5.65
N VAL A 170 -4.67 6.20 -5.09
CA VAL A 170 -5.74 6.81 -4.28
C VAL A 170 -5.57 6.40 -2.81
N LEU A 171 -5.51 7.39 -1.91
CA LEU A 171 -5.42 7.13 -0.47
C LEU A 171 -6.71 6.54 0.12
N SER A 172 -7.87 7.04 -0.30
CA SER A 172 -9.18 6.58 0.18
C SER A 172 -10.13 6.27 -0.98
N PRO A 173 -10.15 5.01 -1.46
CA PRO A 173 -11.17 4.57 -2.42
C PRO A 173 -12.60 4.76 -1.89
N MET A 174 -12.83 4.66 -0.57
CA MET A 174 -14.13 4.91 0.04
C MET A 174 -14.59 6.36 -0.16
N ALA A 175 -13.70 7.35 -0.03
CA ALA A 175 -14.04 8.75 -0.24
C ALA A 175 -14.48 9.05 -1.69
N MET A 176 -14.01 8.27 -2.67
CA MET A 176 -14.44 8.40 -4.07
C MET A 176 -15.86 7.91 -4.34
N GLN A 177 -16.44 7.09 -3.45
CA GLN A 177 -17.82 6.60 -3.63
C GLN A 177 -18.87 7.67 -3.33
N ASN A 178 -18.49 8.71 -2.59
CA ASN A 178 -19.39 9.77 -2.15
C ASN A 178 -19.32 11.03 -3.04
N VAL A 179 -18.73 10.92 -4.23
CA VAL A 179 -18.61 11.99 -5.24
C VAL A 179 -19.60 11.77 -6.38
#